data_AF-A0A1I1VDI4-F1
#
_entry.id   AF-A0A1I1VDI4-F1
#
_cell.length_a   1.000
_cell.length_b   1.000
_cell.length_c   1.000
_cell.angle_alpha   90.00
_cell.angle_beta   90.00
_cell.angle_gamma   90.00
#
_symmetry.space_group_name_H-M   'P 1'
#
loop_
_entity.id
_entity.type
_entity.pdbx_description
1 polymer ?
#
loop_
_entity_poly.entity_id
_entity_poly.type
_entity_poly.pdbx_seq_one_letter_code
_entity_poly.pdbx_strand_id
1 'polypeptide(L)'
;MGVKSLGLDLMLQCMDPGLPAQEQLWGVHALTFHAPLSQPANPWKGEWPQGLDAATATSRDIMALLAEQDDEAVLELPTMACFLVPGFDGQTWAVQCAFGGPGKTLKPLSLVRTGAWVGASWLPAGSAWSSHPDGTMQ
;
A
#
# COMPACT_ATOMS: atom_id res chain seq x y z
N MET A 1 4.83 9.90 -25.80
CA MET A 1 3.40 9.78 -25.39
C MET A 1 3.38 9.87 -23.88
N GLY A 2 2.77 10.90 -23.30
CA GLY A 2 2.78 11.12 -21.86
C GLY A 2 1.84 10.14 -21.15
N VAL A 3 2.34 9.45 -20.12
CA VAL A 3 1.53 8.60 -19.25
C VAL A 3 0.45 9.48 -18.59
N LYS A 4 -0.82 9.16 -18.85
CA LYS A 4 -1.96 9.86 -18.24
C LYS A 4 -1.99 9.54 -16.74
N SER A 5 -2.19 10.59 -15.93
CA SER A 5 -2.21 10.59 -14.47
C SER A 5 -2.90 9.36 -13.86
N LEU A 6 -2.19 8.71 -12.95
CA LEU A 6 -2.52 7.41 -12.33
C LEU A 6 -2.94 7.67 -10.89
N GLY A 7 -4.11 7.20 -10.45
CA GLY A 7 -4.75 7.38 -9.11
C GLY A 7 -4.08 6.67 -7.94
N LEU A 8 -4.28 7.17 -6.71
CA LEU A 8 -3.98 6.47 -5.45
C LEU A 8 -5.18 6.62 -4.52
N ASP A 9 -5.79 5.50 -4.13
CA ASP A 9 -6.79 5.46 -3.09
C ASP A 9 -6.20 4.91 -1.79
N LEU A 10 -6.58 5.53 -0.68
CA LEU A 10 -6.25 5.11 0.68
C LEU A 10 -7.51 4.60 1.36
N MET A 11 -7.51 3.34 1.81
CA MET A 11 -8.56 2.80 2.67
C MET A 11 -8.08 2.82 4.11
N LEU A 12 -8.84 3.48 4.98
CA LEU A 12 -8.62 3.47 6.43
C LEU A 12 -9.66 2.55 7.09
N GLN A 13 -9.26 1.86 8.15
CA GLN A 13 -10.16 1.08 8.96
C GLN A 13 -10.07 1.56 10.41
N CYS A 14 -11.23 1.77 11.02
CA CYS A 14 -11.33 2.06 12.45
C CYS A 14 -10.94 0.81 13.23
N MET A 15 -9.97 0.95 14.13
CA MET A 15 -9.44 -0.15 14.93
C MET A 15 -10.37 -0.52 16.08
N ASP A 16 -11.05 0.48 16.65
CA ASP A 16 -12.06 0.29 17.69
C ASP A 16 -13.27 1.20 17.42
N PRO A 17 -14.32 0.67 16.77
CA PRO A 17 -15.52 1.45 16.47
C PRO A 17 -16.39 1.70 17.71
N GLY A 18 -16.08 1.08 18.86
CA GLY A 18 -16.80 1.29 20.12
C GLY A 18 -16.40 2.59 20.84
N LEU A 19 -15.25 3.17 20.49
CA LEU A 19 -14.80 4.44 21.07
C LEU A 19 -15.59 5.63 20.55
N PRO A 20 -15.73 6.70 21.37
CA PRO A 20 -16.24 7.99 20.91
C PRO A 20 -15.49 8.47 19.66
N ALA A 21 -16.17 9.17 18.75
CA ALA A 21 -15.60 9.54 17.44
C ALA A 21 -14.25 10.28 17.53
N GLN A 22 -14.07 11.14 18.54
CA GLN A 22 -12.80 11.85 18.76
C GLN A 22 -11.64 10.98 19.28
N GLU A 23 -11.95 9.78 19.79
CA GLU A 23 -11.00 8.80 20.34
C GLU A 23 -10.74 7.63 19.39
N GLN A 24 -11.47 7.56 18.26
CA GLN A 24 -11.32 6.48 17.30
C GLN A 24 -9.94 6.52 16.64
N LEU A 25 -9.24 5.39 16.72
CA LEU A 25 -7.98 5.18 16.04
C LEU A 25 -8.23 4.55 14.67
N TRP A 26 -7.60 5.14 13.66
CA TRP A 26 -7.70 4.70 12.28
C TRP A 26 -6.35 4.24 11.79
N GLY A 27 -6.32 3.05 11.20
CA GLY A 27 -5.11 2.53 10.57
C GLY A 27 -5.28 2.41 9.06
N VAL A 28 -4.16 2.42 8.34
CA VAL A 28 -4.14 2.19 6.89
C VAL A 28 -4.40 0.71 6.60
N HIS A 29 -5.52 0.44 5.93
CA HIS A 29 -5.92 -0.91 5.56
C HIS A 29 -5.47 -1.28 4.16
N ALA A 30 -5.57 -0.35 3.20
CA ALA A 30 -5.13 -0.60 1.84
C ALA A 30 -4.63 0.65 1.12
N LEU A 31 -3.68 0.44 0.21
CA LEU A 31 -3.23 1.41 -0.78
C LEU A 31 -3.54 0.84 -2.15
N THR A 32 -4.30 1.56 -2.97
CA THR A 32 -4.65 1.12 -4.33
C THR A 32 -4.14 2.10 -5.37
N PHE A 33 -3.15 1.66 -6.13
CA PHE A 33 -2.57 2.37 -7.25
C PHE A 33 -3.37 2.07 -8.52
N HIS A 34 -3.93 3.10 -9.13
CA HIS A 34 -4.77 2.99 -10.32
C HIS A 34 -3.95 3.17 -11.59
N ALA A 35 -3.92 2.17 -12.47
CA ALA A 35 -3.35 2.28 -13.81
C ALA A 35 -4.26 3.08 -14.77
N PRO A 36 -3.82 3.41 -16.01
CA PRO A 36 -4.61 4.25 -16.93
C PRO A 36 -6.00 3.69 -17.26
N LEU A 37 -6.17 2.36 -17.21
CA LEU A 37 -7.44 1.70 -17.47
C LEU A 37 -8.43 1.77 -16.30
N SER A 38 -7.99 2.21 -15.12
CA SER A 38 -8.82 2.25 -13.92
C SER A 38 -9.80 3.43 -13.90
N GLN A 39 -9.66 4.41 -14.81
CA GLN A 39 -10.49 5.63 -14.89
C GLN A 39 -10.86 6.23 -13.51
N PRO A 40 -9.88 6.52 -12.64
CA PRO A 40 -10.18 6.99 -11.30
C PRO A 40 -10.83 8.38 -11.36
N ALA A 41 -11.84 8.60 -10.51
CA ALA A 41 -12.50 9.91 -10.39
C ALA A 41 -11.51 11.02 -9.96
N ASN A 42 -10.46 10.65 -9.21
CA ASN A 42 -9.38 11.52 -8.77
C ASN A 42 -8.03 10.90 -9.16
N PRO A 43 -7.41 11.34 -10.28
CA PRO A 43 -6.12 10.79 -10.69
C PRO A 43 -5.00 11.34 -9.80
N TRP A 44 -4.05 10.48 -9.45
CA TRP A 44 -2.87 10.84 -8.67
C TRP A 44 -1.82 11.45 -9.59
N LYS A 45 -1.16 12.45 -9.03
CA LYS A 45 -0.31 13.38 -9.76
C LYS A 45 1.17 13.15 -9.46
N GLY A 46 1.47 12.27 -8.52
CA GLY A 46 2.83 11.90 -8.16
C GLY A 46 3.42 10.90 -9.15
N GLU A 47 4.71 10.67 -9.03
CA GLU A 47 5.39 9.66 -9.85
C GLU A 47 4.85 8.26 -9.52
N TRP A 48 4.89 7.40 -10.53
CA TRP A 48 4.59 5.99 -10.38
C TRP A 48 5.79 5.27 -9.73
N PRO A 49 5.60 4.13 -9.03
CA PRO A 49 6.72 3.37 -8.50
C PRO A 49 7.80 3.12 -9.55
N GLN A 50 9.05 3.44 -9.21
CA GLN A 50 10.19 3.26 -10.11
C GLN A 50 10.36 1.78 -10.47
N GLY A 51 10.75 1.52 -11.72
CA GLY A 51 10.97 0.16 -12.23
C GLY A 51 9.73 -0.51 -12.82
N LEU A 52 8.57 0.15 -12.85
CA LEU A 52 7.34 -0.40 -13.43
C LEU A 52 6.70 0.53 -14.47
N ASP A 53 6.48 0.04 -15.69
CA ASP A 53 5.63 0.70 -16.69
C ASP A 53 4.21 0.14 -16.62
N ALA A 54 3.28 0.89 -16.03
CA ALA A 54 1.88 0.48 -15.89
C ALA A 54 1.18 0.16 -17.23
N ALA A 55 1.65 0.70 -18.36
CA ALA A 55 1.05 0.44 -19.67
C ALA A 55 1.39 -0.95 -20.24
N THR A 56 2.53 -1.51 -19.85
CA THR A 56 3.09 -2.73 -20.42
C THR A 56 3.37 -3.83 -19.38
N ALA A 57 3.27 -3.52 -18.08
CA ALA A 57 3.51 -4.44 -16.99
C ALA A 57 2.64 -5.71 -17.06
N THR A 58 3.28 -6.85 -16.82
CA THR A 58 2.67 -8.17 -16.69
C THR A 58 2.66 -8.66 -15.25
N SER A 59 1.94 -9.76 -14.98
CA SER A 59 1.95 -10.41 -13.65
C SER A 59 3.36 -10.76 -13.19
N ARG A 60 4.20 -11.22 -14.12
CA ARG A 60 5.60 -11.56 -13.87
C ARG A 60 6.43 -10.33 -13.49
N ASP A 61 6.21 -9.19 -14.14
CA ASP A 61 6.96 -7.96 -13.82
C ASP A 61 6.61 -7.46 -12.41
N ILE A 62 5.35 -7.57 -12.00
CA ILE A 62 4.92 -7.23 -10.63
C ILE A 62 5.56 -8.18 -9.61
N MET A 63 5.54 -9.48 -9.88
CA MET A 63 6.17 -10.46 -8.99
C MET A 63 7.68 -10.24 -8.88
N ALA A 64 8.38 -10.07 -10.01
CA ALA A 64 9.82 -9.81 -10.02
C ALA A 64 10.22 -8.53 -9.26
N LEU A 65 9.31 -7.55 -9.18
CA LEU A 65 9.55 -6.30 -8.48
C LEU A 65 9.29 -6.39 -6.97
N LEU A 66 8.26 -7.14 -6.55
CA LEU A 66 7.72 -7.05 -5.19
C LEU A 66 7.79 -8.35 -4.38
N ALA A 67 7.87 -9.52 -5.02
CA ALA A 67 7.97 -10.78 -4.30
C ALA A 67 9.38 -10.95 -3.74
N GLU A 68 9.49 -11.38 -2.48
CA GLU A 68 10.80 -11.66 -1.87
C GLU A 68 11.35 -13.02 -2.32
N GLN A 69 10.48 -13.98 -2.61
CA GLN A 69 10.83 -15.31 -3.08
C GLN A 69 9.90 -15.76 -4.23
N ASP A 70 10.46 -16.47 -5.20
CA ASP A 70 9.76 -16.90 -6.42
C ASP A 70 8.59 -17.88 -6.14
N ASP A 71 8.48 -18.45 -4.93
CA ASP A 71 7.47 -19.47 -4.57
C ASP A 71 6.31 -18.95 -3.68
N GLU A 72 6.28 -17.65 -3.34
CA GLU A 72 5.26 -17.07 -2.46
C GLU A 72 3.97 -16.64 -3.18
N ALA A 73 3.89 -16.86 -4.49
CA ALA A 73 2.69 -16.57 -5.27
C ALA A 73 1.56 -17.54 -4.93
N VAL A 74 0.66 -17.11 -4.04
CA VAL A 74 -0.61 -17.80 -3.74
C VAL A 74 -1.42 -17.99 -5.03
N LEU A 75 -1.28 -17.07 -6.00
CA LEU A 75 -1.84 -17.21 -7.34
C LEU A 75 -1.09 -16.36 -8.38
N GLU A 76 -0.48 -17.00 -9.37
CA GLU A 76 0.01 -16.36 -10.60
C GLU A 76 -0.82 -16.84 -11.80
N LEU A 77 -1.65 -15.95 -12.35
CA LEU A 77 -2.37 -16.15 -13.60
C LEU A 77 -2.00 -15.03 -14.58
N PRO A 78 -2.08 -15.26 -15.91
CA PRO A 78 -1.81 -14.20 -16.89
C PRO A 78 -2.67 -12.93 -16.73
N THR A 79 -3.78 -13.02 -16.01
CA THR A 79 -4.73 -11.93 -15.76
C THR A 79 -4.78 -11.45 -14.31
N MET A 80 -4.04 -12.08 -13.39
CA MET A 80 -4.10 -11.74 -11.96
C MET A 80 -2.86 -12.24 -11.23
N ALA A 81 -2.29 -11.43 -10.35
CA ALA A 81 -1.33 -11.91 -9.35
C ALA A 81 -1.82 -11.59 -7.94
N CYS A 82 -1.65 -12.54 -7.04
CA CYS A 82 -1.90 -12.38 -5.62
C CYS A 82 -0.79 -13.09 -4.83
N PHE A 83 -0.08 -12.34 -4.00
CA PHE A 83 1.04 -12.84 -3.20
C PHE A 83 1.26 -11.97 -1.97
N LEU A 84 2.03 -12.48 -1.03
CA LEU A 84 2.34 -11.78 0.21
C LEU A 84 3.66 -11.03 0.05
N VAL A 85 3.75 -9.88 0.72
CA VAL A 85 4.97 -9.07 0.85
C VAL A 85 5.09 -8.61 2.29
N PRO A 86 6.30 -8.37 2.80
CA PRO A 86 6.45 -7.63 4.04
C PRO A 86 5.92 -6.21 3.87
N GLY A 87 5.30 -5.70 4.92
CA GLY A 87 5.01 -4.28 5.05
C GLY A 87 5.50 -3.73 6.37
N PHE A 88 4.88 -2.64 6.80
CA PHE A 88 5.33 -1.88 7.97
C PHE A 88 5.09 -2.63 9.29
N ASP A 89 5.94 -2.39 10.29
CA ASP A 89 5.84 -2.92 11.65
C ASP A 89 5.75 -4.46 11.73
N GLY A 90 6.49 -5.16 10.86
CA GLY A 90 6.52 -6.62 10.81
C GLY A 90 5.19 -7.24 10.34
N GLN A 91 4.30 -6.43 9.76
CA GLN A 91 3.05 -6.91 9.20
C GLN A 91 3.25 -7.47 7.81
N THR A 92 2.46 -8.48 7.46
CA THR A 92 2.36 -8.98 6.10
C THR A 92 1.25 -8.25 5.35
N TRP A 93 1.50 -7.96 4.07
CA TRP A 93 0.54 -7.34 3.17
C TRP A 93 0.33 -8.26 1.98
N ALA A 94 -0.88 -8.26 1.43
CA ALA A 94 -1.19 -8.92 0.18
C ALA A 94 -1.08 -7.91 -0.96
N VAL A 95 -0.27 -8.24 -1.96
CA VAL A 95 -0.35 -7.61 -3.28
C VAL A 95 -1.50 -8.25 -4.03
N GLN A 96 -2.39 -7.43 -4.57
CA GLN A 96 -3.45 -7.86 -5.48
C GLN A 96 -3.40 -7.00 -6.73
N CYS A 97 -3.22 -7.63 -7.89
CA CYS A 97 -3.28 -6.92 -9.16
C CYS A 97 -4.04 -7.70 -10.21
N ALA A 98 -4.74 -6.96 -11.07
CA ALA A 98 -5.48 -7.51 -12.20
C ALA A 98 -4.96 -6.94 -13.51
N PHE A 99 -4.98 -7.75 -14.55
CA PHE A 99 -4.57 -7.39 -15.90
C PHE A 99 -5.73 -7.61 -16.86
N GLY A 100 -5.85 -6.77 -17.88
CA GLY A 100 -6.90 -6.94 -18.87
C GLY A 100 -6.75 -6.10 -20.12
N GLY A 101 -7.71 -6.28 -21.03
CA GLY A 101 -7.72 -5.65 -22.35
C GLY A 101 -6.74 -6.31 -23.34
N PRO A 102 -6.71 -5.83 -24.60
CA PRO A 102 -5.92 -6.42 -25.69
C PRO A 102 -4.41 -6.43 -25.41
N GLY A 103 -3.93 -5.51 -24.57
CA GLY A 103 -2.52 -5.36 -24.22
C GLY A 103 -2.10 -6.06 -22.91
N LYS A 104 -3.00 -6.79 -22.23
CA LYS A 104 -2.77 -7.32 -20.87
C LYS A 104 -2.28 -6.24 -19.89
N THR A 105 -2.82 -5.04 -20.03
CA THR A 105 -2.39 -3.87 -19.28
C THR A 105 -2.84 -3.99 -17.83
N LEU A 106 -2.00 -3.51 -16.91
CA LEU A 106 -2.32 -3.43 -15.49
C LEU A 106 -3.60 -2.58 -15.28
N LYS A 107 -4.45 -3.02 -14.36
CA LYS A 107 -5.62 -2.27 -13.86
C LYS A 107 -5.29 -1.69 -12.47
N PRO A 108 -6.01 -1.92 -11.35
CA PRO A 108 -5.45 -1.52 -10.06
C PRO A 108 -4.38 -2.51 -9.60
N LEU A 109 -3.37 -1.96 -8.92
CA LEU A 109 -2.47 -2.67 -8.02
C LEU A 109 -2.80 -2.24 -6.61
N SER A 110 -3.17 -3.17 -5.75
CA SER A 110 -3.50 -2.92 -4.36
C SER A 110 -2.51 -3.61 -3.43
N LEU A 111 -2.05 -2.88 -2.41
CA LEU A 111 -1.44 -3.42 -1.22
C LEU A 111 -2.50 -3.42 -0.13
N VAL A 112 -2.87 -4.60 0.34
CA VAL A 112 -3.93 -4.79 1.35
C VAL A 112 -3.33 -5.45 2.57
N ARG A 113 -3.51 -4.84 3.73
CA ARG A 113 -3.05 -5.39 4.99
C ARG A 113 -3.73 -6.74 5.26
N THR A 114 -2.95 -7.73 5.71
CA THR A 114 -3.48 -9.01 6.17
C THR A 114 -3.34 -9.14 7.69
N GLY A 115 -4.20 -9.95 8.32
CA GLY A 115 -4.12 -10.21 9.77
C GLY A 115 -4.77 -9.15 10.68
N ALA A 116 -4.60 -9.34 11.99
CA ALA A 116 -5.23 -8.54 13.04
C ALA A 116 -4.53 -7.19 13.24
N TRP A 117 -5.28 -6.14 13.62
CA TRP A 117 -4.71 -4.83 14.00
C TRP A 117 -3.69 -4.93 15.12
N VAL A 118 -2.49 -4.43 14.86
CA VAL A 118 -1.51 -4.11 15.88
C VAL A 118 -1.41 -2.59 15.86
N GLY A 119 -1.79 -1.94 16.96
CA GLY A 119 -1.54 -0.50 17.09
C GLY A 119 -0.05 -0.27 16.98
N ALA A 120 0.35 0.66 16.10
CA ALA A 120 1.75 0.94 15.82
C ALA A 120 2.54 1.02 17.14
N SER A 121 3.61 0.23 17.25
CA SER A 121 4.61 0.47 18.28
C SER A 121 5.39 1.72 17.88
N TRP A 122 4.80 2.88 18.18
CA TRP A 122 5.38 4.21 18.33
C TRP A 122 6.86 4.32 17.91
N LEU A 123 7.09 4.82 16.68
CA LEU A 123 8.29 5.50 16.17
C LEU A 123 9.64 4.75 16.32
N PRO A 124 10.61 4.92 15.40
CA PRO A 124 11.97 4.47 15.69
C PRO A 124 12.42 5.11 17.01
N ALA A 125 13.08 4.33 17.88
CA ALA A 125 13.63 4.80 19.15
C ALA A 125 14.70 5.88 18.89
N GLY A 126 14.26 7.12 18.69
CA GLY A 126 15.07 8.26 18.29
C GLY A 126 14.86 9.39 19.28
N SER A 127 15.86 9.58 20.13
CA SER A 127 16.02 10.67 21.11
C SER A 127 14.96 10.74 22.21
N ALA A 128 15.31 10.14 23.35
CA ALA A 128 14.87 10.65 24.64
C ALA A 128 15.02 12.18 24.65
N TRP A 129 13.92 12.90 24.74
CA TRP A 129 13.96 14.26 25.24
C TRP A 129 14.46 14.18 26.68
N SER A 130 15.74 14.48 26.86
CA SER A 130 16.33 14.81 28.14
C SER A 130 15.70 16.12 28.63
N SER A 131 14.52 16.04 29.23
CA SER A 131 14.05 17.09 30.13
C SER A 131 14.88 17.01 31.41
N HIS A 132 15.94 17.83 31.45
CA HIS A 132 16.61 18.18 32.70
C HIS A 132 15.57 18.78 33.67
N PRO A 133 15.65 18.44 34.97
CA PRO A 133 14.67 18.88 35.96
C PRO A 133 15.09 20.25 36.49
N ASP A 134 14.74 21.34 35.81
CA ASP A 134 14.76 22.65 36.46
C ASP A 134 13.52 23.43 36.06
N GLY A 135 12.53 23.34 36.95
CA GLY A 135 11.32 24.13 36.87
C GLY A 135 11.64 25.61 37.05
N THR A 136 11.17 26.42 36.10
CA THR A 136 10.66 27.77 36.38
C THR A 136 9.83 28.24 35.19
N MET A 137 8.56 28.53 35.45
CA MET A 137 7.71 29.33 34.56
C MET A 137 8.10 30.81 34.67
N GLN A 138 7.98 31.53 33.56
CA GLN A 138 7.40 32.87 33.62
C GLN A 138 5.95 32.78 33.17
#